data_AF-A0A438DSY9-F1
#
_entry.id   AF-A0A438DSY9-F1
#
_cell.length_a   1.000
_cell.length_b   1.000
_cell.length_c   1.000
_cell.angle_alpha   90.00
_cell.angle_beta   90.00
_cell.angle_gamma   90.00
#
_symmetry.space_group_name_H-M   'P 1'
#
loop_
_entity.id
_entity.type
_entity.pdbx_description
1 polymer ?
#
loop_
_entity_poly.entity_id
_entity_poly.type
_entity_poly.pdbx_seq_one_letter_code
_entity_poly.pdbx_strand_id
1 'polypeptide(L)'
;MARRALPIVKQLVGRSSFDPHPLLGLGSRSVTYMPRPGDGSPRAVTLIPGDGIGPLVTGAVEQVMEAMHAPVYFEKYEIHGI
;
A
#
# COMPACT_ATOMS: atom_id res chain seq x y z
N MET A 1 -33.34 29.31 -45.93
CA MET A 1 -32.97 27.87 -45.98
C MET A 1 -31.72 27.64 -45.14
N ALA A 2 -31.66 26.48 -44.49
CA ALA A 2 -30.99 26.23 -43.21
C ALA A 2 -29.45 26.14 -43.28
N ARG A 3 -28.84 26.42 -42.12
CA ARG A 3 -27.41 26.50 -41.82
C ARG A 3 -26.88 25.17 -41.29
N ARG A 4 -25.58 24.88 -41.57
CA ARG A 4 -24.62 24.08 -40.76
C ARG A 4 -24.91 22.58 -40.66
N ALA A 5 -23.97 21.66 -40.52
CA ALA A 5 -22.52 21.54 -40.68
C ALA A 5 -22.26 20.02 -40.55
N LEU A 6 -21.16 19.49 -41.11
CA LEU A 6 -20.77 18.09 -40.97
C LEU A 6 -19.90 17.92 -39.70
N PRO A 7 -20.34 17.19 -38.65
CA PRO A 7 -19.36 16.69 -37.67
C PRO A 7 -19.57 15.24 -37.23
N ILE A 8 -20.27 14.40 -37.99
CA ILE A 8 -20.55 13.03 -37.53
C ILE A 8 -19.34 12.10 -37.75
N VAL A 9 -18.57 12.30 -38.82
CA VAL A 9 -17.51 11.34 -39.19
C VAL A 9 -16.24 11.47 -38.33
N LYS A 10 -16.01 12.62 -37.67
CA LYS A 10 -14.82 12.81 -36.80
C LYS A 10 -14.91 12.12 -35.44
N GLN A 11 -16.08 11.59 -35.05
CA GLN A 11 -16.24 10.91 -33.76
C GLN A 11 -15.83 9.43 -33.78
N LEU A 12 -15.57 8.85 -34.95
CA LEU A 12 -15.27 7.42 -35.06
C LEU A 12 -13.78 7.06 -34.85
N VAL A 13 -12.88 8.04 -34.87
CA VAL A 13 -11.42 7.78 -34.71
C VAL A 13 -10.95 7.89 -33.26
N GLY A 14 -11.78 8.40 -32.34
CA GLY A 14 -11.40 8.61 -30.93
C GLY A 14 -11.87 7.55 -29.93
N ARG A 15 -12.54 6.47 -30.37
CA ARG A 15 -13.13 5.45 -29.47
C ARG A 15 -12.56 4.07 -29.74
N SER A 16 -11.28 3.90 -29.42
CA SER A 16 -10.68 2.58 -29.23
C SER A 16 -10.21 2.47 -27.78
N SER A 17 -11.10 2.10 -26.89
CA SER A 17 -10.77 1.47 -25.60
C SER A 17 -12.03 0.82 -25.03
N PHE A 18 -12.17 -0.47 -25.33
CA PHE A 18 -12.77 -1.53 -24.50
C PHE A 18 -13.91 -1.15 -23.54
N ASP A 19 -15.12 -1.54 -23.94
CA ASP A 19 -16.18 -1.91 -22.99
C ASP A 19 -16.18 -3.43 -22.81
N PRO A 20 -16.27 -3.93 -21.58
CA PRO A 20 -17.17 -5.05 -21.34
C PRO A 20 -18.11 -4.78 -20.16
N HIS A 21 -19.37 -4.56 -20.54
CA HIS A 21 -20.62 -4.87 -19.84
C HIS A 21 -21.17 -3.94 -18.73
N PRO A 22 -22.43 -3.47 -18.91
CA PRO A 22 -23.17 -2.67 -17.94
C PRO A 22 -24.27 -3.51 -17.28
N LEU A 23 -24.04 -4.10 -16.11
CA LEU A 23 -25.13 -4.56 -15.25
C LEU A 23 -24.80 -4.23 -13.79
N LEU A 24 -25.55 -3.25 -13.28
CA LEU A 24 -25.67 -2.80 -11.88
C LEU A 24 -24.61 -1.80 -11.39
N GLY A 25 -24.94 -0.52 -11.59
CA GLY A 25 -24.24 0.61 -10.99
C GLY A 25 -24.38 0.66 -9.47
N LEU A 26 -23.30 0.31 -8.77
CA LEU A 26 -22.97 0.89 -7.49
C LEU A 26 -21.57 1.47 -7.68
N GLY A 27 -21.43 2.78 -7.42
CA GLY A 27 -20.32 3.62 -7.86
C GLY A 27 -18.95 2.96 -7.75
N SER A 28 -18.02 3.38 -8.63
CA SER A 28 -16.59 3.16 -8.42
C SER A 28 -16.25 3.74 -7.05
N ARG A 29 -16.36 2.89 -6.04
CA ARG A 29 -15.85 3.16 -4.71
C ARG A 29 -14.37 3.23 -5.01
N SER A 30 -13.80 4.43 -4.96
CA SER A 30 -12.37 4.55 -4.82
C SER A 30 -12.03 3.58 -3.71
N VAL A 31 -11.33 2.50 -4.04
CA VAL A 31 -10.73 1.66 -3.03
C VAL A 31 -9.81 2.63 -2.31
N THR A 32 -10.23 3.09 -1.13
CA THR A 32 -9.42 3.92 -0.25
C THR A 32 -8.31 2.98 0.19
N TYR A 33 -7.28 2.94 -0.65
CA TYR A 33 -6.00 2.27 -0.49
C TYR A 33 -5.93 1.40 0.76
N MET A 34 -6.06 0.09 0.60
CA MET A 34 -5.59 -0.84 1.63
C MET A 34 -4.07 -0.94 1.43
N PRO A 35 -3.26 -0.33 2.30
CA PRO A 35 -1.82 -0.54 2.23
C PRO A 35 -1.61 -2.04 2.41
N ARG A 36 -0.87 -2.66 1.49
CA ARG A 36 -0.48 -4.06 1.71
C ARG A 36 0.46 -4.09 2.93
N PRO A 37 0.47 -5.18 3.72
CA PRO A 37 1.55 -5.40 4.67
C PRO A 37 2.89 -5.25 3.94
N GLY A 38 3.76 -4.36 4.42
CA GLY A 38 5.03 -4.02 3.77
C GLY A 38 4.99 -2.86 2.74
N ASP A 39 3.82 -2.28 2.45
CA ASP A 39 3.66 -1.17 1.48
C ASP A 39 4.05 0.21 2.08
N GLY A 40 4.57 0.21 3.31
CA GLY A 40 5.17 1.39 3.93
C GLY A 40 6.67 1.48 3.64
N SER A 41 7.21 2.69 3.57
CA SER A 41 8.66 2.91 3.56
C SER A 41 9.30 2.32 4.84
N PRO A 42 10.47 1.65 4.78
CA PRO A 42 11.15 1.13 5.96
C PRO A 42 11.39 2.22 7.02
N ARG A 43 11.05 1.91 8.28
CA ARG A 43 11.23 2.83 9.42
C ARG A 43 12.27 2.29 10.40
N ALA A 44 13.21 3.15 10.79
CA ALA A 44 14.11 2.91 11.91
C ALA A 44 13.32 2.88 13.22
N VAL A 45 13.50 1.83 14.00
CA VAL A 45 13.00 1.73 15.38
C VAL A 45 14.15 1.32 16.28
N THR A 46 14.39 2.10 17.32
CA THR A 46 15.38 1.77 18.35
C THR A 46 14.93 0.55 19.16
N LEU A 47 15.75 -0.50 19.23
CA LEU A 47 15.53 -1.67 20.06
C LEU A 47 16.54 -1.71 21.19
N ILE A 48 16.06 -1.60 22.42
CA ILE A 48 16.86 -1.81 23.62
C ILE A 48 16.42 -3.15 24.21
N PRO A 49 17.23 -4.22 24.11
CA PRO A 49 16.83 -5.55 24.56
C PRO A 49 16.66 -5.62 26.09
N GLY A 50 17.37 -4.77 26.84
CA GLY A 50 17.42 -4.81 28.30
C GLY A 50 18.09 -6.09 28.82
N ASP A 51 17.99 -6.31 30.14
CA ASP A 51 18.57 -7.47 30.81
C ASP A 51 17.50 -8.54 31.17
N GLY A 52 17.93 -9.69 31.70
CA GLY A 52 17.04 -10.77 32.12
C GLY A 52 16.31 -11.43 30.95
N ILE A 53 14.96 -11.41 30.97
CA ILE A 53 14.13 -12.02 29.91
C ILE A 53 14.05 -11.14 28.64
N GLY A 54 14.54 -9.90 28.70
CA GLY A 54 14.44 -8.91 27.64
C GLY A 54 14.94 -9.38 26.27
N PRO A 55 16.16 -9.96 26.16
CA PRO A 55 16.68 -10.49 24.89
C PRO A 55 15.80 -11.59 24.27
N LEU A 56 15.17 -12.43 25.09
CA LEU A 56 14.31 -13.52 24.62
C LEU A 56 13.00 -12.95 24.03
N VAL A 57 12.37 -12.01 24.72
CA VAL A 57 11.12 -11.39 24.25
C VAL A 57 11.36 -10.52 23.04
N THR A 58 12.40 -9.69 23.06
CA THR A 58 12.74 -8.80 21.93
C THR A 58 13.11 -9.60 20.69
N GLY A 59 13.86 -10.70 20.83
CA GLY A 59 14.13 -11.62 19.70
C GLY A 59 12.86 -12.24 19.11
N ALA A 60 11.86 -12.57 19.93
CA ALA A 60 10.57 -13.07 19.43
C ALA A 60 9.79 -11.98 18.66
N VAL A 61 9.82 -10.73 19.13
CA VAL A 61 9.20 -9.59 18.42
C VAL A 61 9.83 -9.38 17.06
N GLU A 62 11.16 -9.46 16.96
CA GLU A 62 11.86 -9.35 15.67
C GLU A 62 11.38 -10.41 14.67
N GLN A 63 11.28 -11.67 15.10
CA GLN A 63 10.80 -12.77 14.26
C GLN A 63 9.36 -12.54 13.78
N VAL A 64 8.48 -12.04 14.64
CA VAL A 64 7.09 -11.74 14.29
C VAL A 64 7.03 -10.59 13.27
N MET A 65 7.82 -9.54 13.47
CA MET A 65 7.86 -8.39 12.55
C MET A 65 8.41 -8.76 11.17
N GLU A 66 9.43 -9.63 11.13
CA GLU A 66 9.97 -10.19 9.91
C GLU A 66 8.92 -11.04 9.17
N ALA A 67 8.23 -11.94 9.88
CA ALA A 67 7.19 -12.81 9.32
C ALA A 67 5.98 -12.04 8.78
N MET A 68 5.66 -10.88 9.36
CA MET A 68 4.61 -9.99 8.87
C MET A 68 5.04 -9.13 7.68
N HIS A 69 6.33 -9.20 7.28
CA HIS A 69 6.93 -8.26 6.34
C HIS A 69 6.66 -6.80 6.76
N ALA A 70 6.76 -6.54 8.05
CA ALA A 70 6.57 -5.20 8.58
C ALA A 70 7.68 -4.28 8.04
N PRO A 71 7.35 -3.06 7.59
CA PRO A 71 8.33 -2.11 7.05
C PRO A 71 9.12 -1.42 8.18
N VAL A 72 9.80 -2.20 9.01
CA VAL A 72 10.60 -1.73 10.15
C VAL A 72 11.98 -2.40 10.13
N TYR A 73 13.00 -1.65 10.54
CA TYR A 73 14.30 -2.21 10.88
C TYR A 73 14.70 -1.74 12.28
N PHE A 74 15.33 -2.64 13.02
CA PHE A 74 15.68 -2.40 14.41
C PHE A 74 17.12 -1.90 14.55
N GLU A 75 17.28 -0.73 15.15
CA GLU A 75 18.57 -0.20 15.59
C GLU A 75 18.81 -0.66 17.02
N LYS A 76 19.63 -1.70 17.18
CA LYS A 76 19.90 -2.29 18.49
C LYS A 76 20.89 -1.45 19.30
N TYR A 77 20.54 -1.18 20.54
CA TYR A 77 21.42 -0.54 21.52
C TYR A 77 21.53 -1.42 22.76
N GLU A 78 22.71 -1.98 22.97
CA GLU A 78 23.02 -2.73 24.18
C GLU A 78 23.25 -1.76 25.34
N ILE A 79 22.34 -1.78 26.30
CA ILE A 79 22.45 -1.03 27.54
C ILE A 79 22.40 -2.08 28.64
N HIS A 80 23.50 -2.21 29.37
CA HIS A 80 23.58 -3.04 30.57
C HIS A 80 23.43 -2.17 31.80
N GLY A 81 22.73 -2.65 32.81
CA GLY A 81 22.73 -2.04 34.15
C GLY A 81 24.15 -2.00 34.76
N ILE A 82 24.33 -1.09 35.73
CA ILE A 82 25.53 -1.00 36.59
C ILE A 82 25.50 -2.11 37.63
#